data_AF-A0A6V8EY90-F1
#
_entry.id   AF-A0A6V8EY90-F1
#
_cell.length_a   1.000
_cell.length_b   1.000
_cell.length_c   1.000
_cell.angle_alpha   90.00
_cell.angle_beta   90.00
_cell.angle_gamma   90.00
#
_symmetry.space_group_name_H-M   'P 1'
#
loop_
_entity.id
_entity.type
_entity.pdbx_description
1 polymer ?
#
loop_
_entity_poly.entity_id
_entity_poly.type
_entity_poly.pdbx_seq_one_letter_code
_entity_poly.pdbx_strand_id
1 'polypeptide(L)'
;MTTMFWILWFFIAFIIVLVAFTLRKETEEMPRREILRAVESTGGMGISERAFLWVFSWMDTRFRIQDYWNMSKGAYYNMHRQMPLTHAEKYKLRIIWYWYPLYCLGGISFLSFIILVMTGTILGIYYVPGGEGDPSPAYASMEFIML
;
A
#
# COMPACT_ATOMS: atom_id res chain seq x y z
N MET A 1 4.32 0.94 27.74
CA MET A 1 4.85 1.22 26.38
C MET A 1 5.80 0.14 25.85
N THR A 2 6.50 -0.64 26.67
CA THR A 2 7.51 -1.61 26.20
C THR A 2 6.92 -2.91 25.65
N THR A 3 5.93 -3.51 26.33
CA THR A 3 5.40 -4.84 25.96
C THR A 3 4.66 -4.87 24.62
N MET A 4 3.81 -3.87 24.35
CA MET A 4 3.07 -3.77 23.08
C MET A 4 3.99 -3.53 21.87
N PHE A 5 5.07 -2.75 22.06
CA PHE A 5 6.10 -2.54 21.05
C PHE A 5 6.81 -3.85 20.69
N TRP A 6 7.23 -4.63 21.69
CA TRP A 6 7.90 -5.93 21.45
C TRP A 6 6.98 -6.96 20.79
N ILE A 7 5.69 -7.00 21.16
CA ILE A 7 4.71 -7.89 20.53
C ILE A 7 4.52 -7.53 19.04
N LEU A 8 4.39 -6.25 18.73
CA LEU A 8 4.23 -5.76 17.36
C LEU A 8 5.46 -6.07 16.50
N TRP A 9 6.67 -5.87 17.05
CA TRP A 9 7.92 -6.22 16.37
C TRP A 9 8.09 -7.72 16.16
N PHE A 10 7.69 -8.55 17.14
CA PHE A 10 7.72 -10.00 16.99
C PHE A 10 6.71 -10.46 15.92
N PHE A 11 5.52 -9.87 15.87
CA PHE A 11 4.52 -10.16 14.86
C PHE A 11 5.00 -9.77 13.45
N ILE A 12 5.64 -8.61 13.30
CA ILE A 12 6.25 -8.19 12.03
C ILE A 12 7.37 -9.15 11.61
N ALA A 13 8.26 -9.51 12.54
CA ALA A 13 9.32 -10.49 12.26
C ALA A 13 8.76 -11.85 11.86
N PHE A 14 7.71 -12.31 12.56
CA PHE A 14 7.01 -13.56 12.24
C PHE A 14 6.38 -13.53 10.85
N ILE A 15 5.71 -12.44 10.47
CA ILE A 15 5.17 -12.25 9.12
C ILE A 15 6.30 -12.26 8.08
N ILE A 16 7.42 -11.59 8.33
CA ILE A 16 8.57 -11.58 7.42
C ILE A 16 9.11 -13.00 7.23
N VAL A 17 9.24 -13.79 8.30
CA VAL A 17 9.69 -15.18 8.24
C VAL A 17 8.68 -16.04 7.48
N LEU A 18 7.39 -15.87 7.74
CA LEU A 18 6.32 -16.63 7.08
C LEU A 18 6.28 -16.30 5.57
N VAL A 19 6.37 -15.03 5.21
CA VAL A 19 6.52 -14.58 3.81
C VAL A 19 7.79 -15.17 3.19
N ALA A 20 8.94 -15.10 3.86
CA ALA A 20 10.19 -15.66 3.35
C ALA A 20 10.11 -17.19 3.13
N PHE A 21 9.38 -17.90 4.00
CA PHE A 21 9.21 -19.36 3.90
C PHE A 21 8.20 -19.75 2.81
N THR A 22 7.12 -18.98 2.66
CA THR A 22 6.08 -19.22 1.65
C THR A 22 6.57 -18.94 0.23
N LEU A 23 7.57 -18.06 0.08
CA LEU A 23 8.21 -17.75 -1.20
C LEU A 23 9.24 -18.80 -1.66
N ARG A 24 9.56 -19.82 -0.85
CA ARG A 24 10.58 -20.85 -1.17
C ARG A 24 9.97 -22.10 -1.80
N LYS A 25 9.03 -21.93 -2.72
CA LYS A 25 8.59 -22.98 -3.63
C LYS A 25 7.74 -22.31 -4.69
N GLU A 26 8.24 -22.24 -5.90
CA GLU A 26 7.50 -22.24 -7.18
C GLU A 26 8.57 -22.10 -8.28
N THR A 27 9.11 -23.29 -8.61
CA THR A 27 9.24 -23.78 -9.99
C THR A 27 10.38 -23.20 -10.84
N GLU A 28 11.33 -24.10 -11.09
CA GLU A 28 12.35 -24.03 -12.13
C GLU A 28 11.70 -23.70 -13.49
N GLU A 29 12.09 -22.59 -14.10
CA GLU A 29 12.45 -22.44 -15.53
C GLU A 29 12.45 -20.95 -15.98
N MET A 30 13.57 -20.55 -16.61
CA MET A 30 13.78 -19.39 -17.51
C MET A 30 14.17 -18.00 -16.90
N PRO A 31 14.82 -17.10 -17.67
CA PRO A 31 16.27 -16.96 -17.73
C PRO A 31 16.66 -15.54 -17.26
N ARG A 32 16.63 -15.26 -15.96
CA ARG A 32 16.85 -13.90 -15.44
C ARG A 32 18.33 -13.54 -15.22
N ARG A 33 19.17 -13.82 -16.23
CA ARG A 33 20.62 -13.52 -16.24
C ARG A 33 20.94 -12.08 -16.68
N GLU A 34 19.99 -11.34 -17.23
CA GLU A 34 20.24 -10.01 -17.82
C GLU A 34 20.40 -8.90 -16.77
N ILE A 35 19.62 -8.92 -15.68
CA ILE A 35 19.74 -7.92 -14.60
C ILE A 35 21.07 -8.10 -13.86
N LEU A 36 21.44 -9.34 -13.57
CA LEU A 36 22.72 -9.67 -12.93
C LEU A 36 23.91 -9.35 -13.85
N ARG A 37 23.80 -9.61 -15.16
CA ARG A 37 24.80 -9.17 -16.14
C ARG A 37 24.92 -7.64 -16.21
N ALA A 38 23.81 -6.90 -16.13
CA ALA A 38 23.84 -5.43 -16.14
C ALA A 38 24.54 -4.84 -14.91
N VAL A 39 24.39 -5.49 -13.74
CA VAL A 39 25.13 -5.13 -12.52
C VAL A 39 26.63 -5.44 -12.63
N GLU A 40 26.97 -6.56 -13.27
CA GLU A 40 28.36 -7.01 -13.45
C GLU A 40 29.10 -6.25 -14.57
N SER A 41 28.40 -5.87 -15.65
CA SER A 41 28.98 -5.16 -16.80
C SER A 41 29.17 -3.66 -16.58
N THR A 42 28.55 -3.07 -15.55
CA THR A 42 28.63 -1.63 -15.31
C THR A 42 29.75 -1.31 -14.32
N GLY A 43 30.99 -1.26 -14.84
CA GLY A 43 32.21 -1.00 -14.07
C GLY A 43 32.33 0.40 -13.45
N GLY A 44 31.33 1.28 -13.61
CA GLY A 44 31.34 2.66 -13.13
C GLY A 44 30.23 3.05 -12.15
N MET A 45 29.42 2.10 -11.64
CA MET A 45 28.31 2.41 -10.74
C MET A 45 28.76 2.73 -9.31
N GLY A 46 28.14 3.75 -8.72
CA GLY A 46 28.30 4.09 -7.31
C GLY A 46 27.82 2.98 -6.37
N ILE A 47 28.31 2.98 -5.13
CA ILE A 47 27.92 1.98 -4.10
C ILE A 47 26.39 1.96 -3.90
N SER A 48 25.74 3.13 -3.96
CA SER A 48 24.29 3.27 -3.86
C SER A 48 23.54 2.59 -5.01
N GLU A 49 24.00 2.76 -6.24
CA GLU A 49 23.40 2.17 -7.44
C GLU A 49 23.55 0.64 -7.43
N ARG A 50 24.73 0.16 -7.04
CA ARG A 50 24.98 -1.27 -6.85
C ARG A 50 24.09 -1.87 -5.77
N ALA A 51 23.94 -1.21 -4.63
CA ALA A 51 23.06 -1.67 -3.56
C ALA A 51 21.59 -1.68 -4.00
N PHE A 52 21.15 -0.63 -4.69
CA PHE A 52 19.79 -0.55 -5.22
C PHE A 52 19.50 -1.68 -6.21
N LEU A 53 20.37 -1.89 -7.21
CA LEU A 53 20.18 -2.95 -8.19
C LEU A 53 20.31 -4.34 -7.58
N TRP A 54 21.16 -4.51 -6.56
CA TRP A 54 21.26 -5.77 -5.84
C TRP A 54 19.97 -6.08 -5.06
N VAL A 55 19.43 -5.11 -4.31
CA VAL A 55 18.15 -5.27 -3.61
C VAL A 55 17.01 -5.51 -4.60
N PHE A 56 16.96 -4.73 -5.68
CA PHE A 56 15.95 -4.88 -6.71
C PHE A 56 16.03 -6.23 -7.42
N SER A 57 17.24 -6.68 -7.77
CA SER A 57 17.47 -8.01 -8.38
C SER A 57 17.10 -9.14 -7.42
N TRP A 58 17.50 -9.04 -6.14
CA TRP A 58 17.11 -10.01 -5.12
C TRP A 58 15.58 -10.07 -4.96
N MET A 59 14.93 -8.92 -4.87
CA MET A 59 13.48 -8.81 -4.73
C MET A 59 12.76 -9.35 -5.97
N ASP A 60 13.25 -9.05 -7.16
CA ASP A 60 12.67 -9.53 -8.41
C ASP A 60 12.85 -11.04 -8.62
N THR A 61 13.97 -11.62 -8.17
CA THR A 61 14.14 -13.10 -8.18
C THR A 61 13.18 -13.82 -7.25
N ARG A 62 12.65 -13.15 -6.21
CA ARG A 62 11.75 -13.76 -5.21
C ARG A 62 10.28 -13.44 -5.42
N PHE A 63 9.96 -12.23 -5.83
CA PHE A 63 8.59 -11.73 -5.98
C PHE A 63 8.15 -11.55 -7.43
N ARG A 64 9.04 -11.80 -8.42
CA ARG A 64 8.76 -11.66 -9.86
C ARG A 64 8.09 -10.31 -10.20
N ILE A 65 8.58 -9.23 -9.60
CA ILE A 65 7.97 -7.89 -9.67
C ILE A 65 7.83 -7.42 -11.12
N GLN A 66 8.79 -7.74 -11.97
CA GLN A 66 8.75 -7.38 -13.39
C GLN A 66 7.55 -8.01 -14.13
N ASP A 67 7.15 -9.23 -13.77
CA ASP A 67 6.03 -9.92 -14.44
C ASP A 67 4.70 -9.29 -14.05
N TYR A 68 4.50 -9.01 -12.76
CA TYR A 68 3.32 -8.28 -12.28
C TYR A 68 3.25 -6.87 -12.86
N TRP A 69 4.38 -6.17 -12.94
CA TRP A 69 4.43 -4.84 -13.53
C TRP A 69 4.06 -4.85 -15.02
N ASN A 70 4.61 -5.80 -15.78
CA ASN A 70 4.28 -5.97 -17.19
C ASN A 70 2.80 -6.36 -17.38
N MET A 71 2.25 -7.20 -16.50
CA MET A 71 0.83 -7.55 -16.50
C MET A 71 -0.05 -6.34 -16.17
N SER A 72 0.31 -5.53 -15.17
CA SER A 72 -0.40 -4.29 -14.83
C SER A 72 -0.34 -3.27 -15.97
N LYS A 73 0.81 -3.13 -16.62
CA LYS A 73 0.99 -2.27 -17.80
C LYS A 73 0.12 -2.76 -18.95
N GLY A 74 0.12 -4.07 -19.22
CA GLY A 74 -0.74 -4.71 -20.22
C GLY A 74 -2.21 -4.49 -19.92
N ALA A 75 -2.65 -4.65 -18.67
CA ALA A 75 -4.01 -4.36 -18.26
C ALA A 75 -4.35 -2.88 -18.44
N TYR A 76 -3.47 -1.96 -18.05
CA TYR A 76 -3.68 -0.52 -18.18
C TYR A 76 -3.91 -0.09 -19.62
N TYR A 77 -3.09 -0.58 -20.56
CA TYR A 77 -3.21 -0.19 -21.97
C TYR A 77 -4.29 -0.98 -22.74
N ASN A 78 -4.59 -2.23 -22.35
CA ASN A 78 -5.54 -3.07 -23.06
C ASN A 78 -6.96 -3.05 -22.46
N MET A 79 -7.13 -2.61 -21.21
CA MET A 79 -8.44 -2.41 -20.62
C MET A 79 -9.09 -1.18 -21.25
N HIS A 80 -9.92 -1.43 -22.26
CA HIS A 80 -10.89 -0.47 -22.73
C HIS A 80 -11.97 -0.33 -21.65
N ARG A 81 -11.68 0.48 -20.63
CA ARG A 81 -12.58 0.72 -19.50
C ARG A 81 -13.75 1.58 -19.99
N GLN A 82 -14.71 0.94 -20.65
CA GLN A 82 -15.94 1.57 -21.07
C GLN A 82 -16.87 1.63 -19.86
N MET A 83 -17.09 2.84 -19.35
CA MET A 83 -18.13 3.05 -18.36
C MET A 83 -19.49 2.89 -19.07
N PRO A 84 -20.48 2.23 -18.47
CA PRO A 84 -21.80 2.11 -19.08
C PRO A 84 -22.36 3.52 -19.31
N LEU A 85 -22.82 3.77 -20.54
CA LEU A 85 -23.49 5.02 -20.89
C LEU A 85 -24.69 5.19 -19.97
N THR A 86 -24.76 6.33 -19.28
CA THR A 86 -25.91 6.63 -18.42
C THR A 86 -27.19 6.66 -19.28
N HIS A 87 -28.34 6.24 -18.75
CA HIS A 87 -29.63 6.27 -19.49
C HIS A 87 -29.89 7.65 -20.11
N ALA A 88 -29.48 8.70 -19.39
CA ALA A 88 -29.38 10.08 -19.81
C ALA A 88 -28.62 10.36 -21.12
N GLU A 89 -27.41 9.83 -21.22
CA GLU A 89 -26.50 9.96 -22.36
C GLU A 89 -27.02 9.16 -23.56
N LYS A 90 -27.63 7.99 -23.30
CA LYS A 90 -28.34 7.18 -24.30
C LYS A 90 -29.48 7.94 -25.00
N TYR A 91 -30.18 8.82 -24.29
CA TYR A 91 -31.30 9.62 -24.82
C TYR A 91 -30.92 11.07 -25.20
N LYS A 92 -29.62 11.41 -25.28
CA LYS A 92 -29.11 12.75 -25.66
C LYS A 92 -29.78 13.93 -24.92
N LEU A 93 -30.08 13.77 -23.64
CA LEU A 93 -30.67 14.83 -22.81
C LEU A 93 -29.59 15.85 -22.41
N ARG A 94 -29.82 17.13 -22.73
CA ARG A 94 -28.87 18.26 -22.54
C ARG A 94 -28.58 18.65 -21.08
N ILE A 95 -29.15 17.96 -20.10
CA ILE A 95 -29.18 18.38 -18.68
C ILE A 95 -28.12 17.66 -17.81
N ILE A 96 -27.35 16.73 -18.35
CA ILE A 96 -26.81 15.66 -17.51
C ILE A 96 -25.30 15.79 -17.34
N TRP A 97 -24.92 16.77 -16.53
CA TRP A 97 -23.56 16.94 -16.00
C TRP A 97 -23.45 16.50 -14.52
N TYR A 98 -24.57 16.23 -13.84
CA TYR A 98 -24.62 15.91 -12.40
C TYR A 98 -24.08 14.53 -12.01
N TRP A 99 -23.87 13.60 -12.96
CA TRP A 99 -23.50 12.22 -12.62
C TRP A 99 -22.00 11.98 -12.54
N TYR A 100 -21.18 12.76 -13.27
CA TYR A 100 -19.72 12.58 -13.29
C TYR A 100 -19.06 12.78 -11.91
N PRO A 101 -19.42 13.79 -11.11
CA PRO A 101 -18.89 13.94 -9.75
C PRO A 101 -19.44 12.90 -8.76
N LEU A 102 -20.66 12.40 -8.97
CA LEU A 102 -21.31 11.46 -8.05
C LEU A 102 -20.66 10.07 -8.09
N TYR A 103 -20.15 9.63 -9.25
CA TYR A 103 -19.36 8.40 -9.34
C TYR A 103 -18.08 8.46 -8.50
N CYS A 104 -17.56 9.65 -8.20
CA CYS A 104 -16.39 9.83 -7.35
C CYS A 104 -16.70 9.78 -5.84
N LEU A 105 -17.97 9.75 -5.42
CA LEU A 105 -18.34 9.70 -4.00
C LEU A 105 -17.79 8.46 -3.29
N GLY A 106 -17.78 7.31 -3.96
CA GLY A 106 -17.16 6.09 -3.42
C GLY A 106 -15.64 6.20 -3.28
N GLY A 107 -14.98 6.95 -4.17
CA GLY A 107 -13.54 7.23 -4.04
C GLY A 107 -13.24 8.17 -2.88
N ILE A 108 -14.09 9.18 -2.67
CA ILE A 108 -13.97 10.11 -1.54
C ILE A 108 -14.16 9.37 -0.21
N SER A 109 -15.16 8.50 -0.09
CA SER A 109 -15.36 7.72 1.14
C SER A 109 -14.19 6.79 1.45
N PHE A 110 -13.62 6.15 0.44
CA PHE A 110 -12.43 5.31 0.60
C PHE A 110 -11.20 6.11 1.02
N LEU A 111 -10.98 7.30 0.44
CA LEU A 111 -9.88 8.18 0.83
C LEU A 111 -10.02 8.65 2.29
N SER A 112 -11.23 9.09 2.68
CA SER A 112 -11.53 9.48 4.06
C SER A 112 -11.32 8.34 5.04
N PHE A 113 -11.66 7.10 4.65
CA PHE A 113 -11.40 5.91 5.46
C PHE A 113 -9.89 5.70 5.70
N ILE A 114 -9.05 5.84 4.68
CA ILE A 114 -7.58 5.74 4.83
C ILE A 114 -7.07 6.81 5.81
N ILE A 115 -7.54 8.04 5.68
CA ILE A 115 -7.17 9.13 6.59
C ILE A 115 -7.56 8.78 8.02
N LEU A 116 -8.81 8.32 8.25
CA LEU A 116 -9.32 7.93 9.57
C LEU A 116 -8.55 6.77 10.18
N VAL A 117 -8.12 5.78 9.39
CA VAL A 117 -7.31 4.67 9.89
C VAL A 117 -5.94 5.17 10.34
N MET A 118 -5.28 6.01 9.54
CA MET A 118 -3.97 6.55 9.91
C MET A 118 -4.06 7.45 11.14
N THR A 119 -4.96 8.44 11.13
CA THR A 119 -5.10 9.39 12.26
C THR A 119 -5.65 8.69 13.51
N GLY A 120 -6.63 7.79 13.36
CA GLY A 120 -7.20 7.02 14.46
C GLY A 120 -6.20 6.06 15.11
N THR A 121 -5.32 5.44 14.33
CA THR A 121 -4.24 4.60 14.89
C THR A 121 -3.27 5.43 15.72
N ILE A 122 -2.91 6.63 15.25
CA ILE A 122 -2.06 7.55 16.00
C ILE A 122 -2.75 8.01 17.29
N LEU A 123 -4.01 8.43 17.21
CA LEU A 123 -4.80 8.83 18.39
C LEU A 123 -4.94 7.68 19.40
N GLY A 124 -5.13 6.44 18.93
CA GLY A 124 -5.28 5.27 19.80
C GLY A 124 -4.05 4.96 20.65
N ILE A 125 -2.86 5.45 20.30
CA ILE A 125 -1.65 5.32 21.12
C ILE A 125 -1.69 6.27 22.33
N TYR A 126 -2.32 7.43 22.18
CA TYR A 126 -2.34 8.49 23.19
C TYR A 126 -3.65 8.56 23.98
N TYR A 127 -4.75 8.08 23.40
CA TYR A 127 -6.06 8.09 24.03
C TYR A 127 -6.16 7.05 25.15
N VAL A 128 -6.60 7.46 26.32
CA VAL A 128 -6.81 6.58 27.48
C VAL A 128 -8.31 6.44 27.75
N PRO A 129 -8.93 5.28 27.48
CA PRO A 129 -10.33 5.07 27.79
C PRO A 129 -10.54 4.89 29.30
N GLY A 130 -11.12 5.89 29.97
CA GLY A 130 -11.43 5.82 31.40
C GLY A 130 -12.50 6.84 31.81
N GLY A 131 -13.50 6.38 32.57
CA GLY A 131 -14.65 7.19 33.00
C GLY A 131 -14.69 7.54 34.49
N GLU A 132 -13.74 7.06 35.28
CA GLU A 132 -13.67 7.33 36.72
C GLU A 132 -12.77 8.54 37.01
N GLY A 133 -13.28 9.52 37.76
CA GLY A 133 -12.55 10.73 38.18
C GLY A 133 -13.12 12.03 37.60
N ASP A 134 -12.87 13.14 38.30
CA ASP A 134 -13.19 14.52 37.88
C ASP A 134 -11.90 15.35 37.81
N PRO A 135 -11.36 15.70 36.63
CA PRO A 135 -11.78 15.28 35.29
C PRO A 135 -11.39 13.83 34.99
N SER A 136 -12.14 13.19 34.09
CA SER A 136 -11.91 11.80 33.71
C SER A 136 -10.58 11.62 32.96
N PRO A 137 -9.93 10.44 33.06
CA PRO A 137 -8.73 10.11 32.28
C PRO A 137 -8.94 10.26 30.77
N ALA A 138 -10.16 9.97 30.28
CA ALA A 138 -10.52 10.21 28.89
C ALA A 138 -10.40 11.70 28.53
N TYR A 139 -10.93 12.60 29.36
CA TYR A 139 -10.84 14.04 29.13
C TYR A 139 -9.39 14.54 29.18
N ALA A 140 -8.62 14.15 30.20
CA ALA A 140 -7.21 14.53 30.33
C ALA A 140 -6.36 14.05 29.14
N SER A 141 -6.62 12.83 28.63
CA SER A 141 -5.92 12.33 27.44
C SER A 141 -6.27 13.12 26.17
N MET A 142 -7.49 13.63 26.05
CA MET A 142 -7.89 14.49 24.93
C MET A 142 -7.23 15.87 25.02
N GLU A 143 -7.13 16.45 26.21
CA GLU A 143 -6.42 17.72 26.43
C GLU A 143 -4.94 17.60 26.02
N PHE A 144 -4.29 16.50 26.37
CA PHE A 144 -2.92 16.22 25.93
C PHE A 144 -2.78 16.11 24.40
N ILE A 145 -3.76 15.52 23.71
CA ILE A 145 -3.74 15.36 22.25
C ILE A 145 -3.93 16.69 21.52
N MET A 146 -4.65 17.66 22.12
CA MET A 146 -4.95 18.95 21.50
C MET A 146 -3.85 20.01 21.68
N LEU A 147 -2.91 19.80 22.61
CA LEU A 147 -1.74 20.66 22.85
C LEU A 147 -0.65 20.44 21.81
#